data_AF-A0A7S3JLV6-F1
#
_entry.id   AF-A0A7S3JLV6-F1
#
_cell.length_a   1.000
_cell.length_b   1.000
_cell.length_c   1.000
_cell.angle_alpha   90.00
_cell.angle_beta   90.00
_cell.angle_gamma   90.00
#
_symmetry.space_group_name_H-M   'P 1'
#
loop_
_entity.id
_entity.type
_entity.pdbx_description
1 polymer ?
#
loop_
_entity_poly.entity_id
_entity_poly.type
_entity_poly.pdbx_seq_one_letter_code
_entity_poly.pdbx_strand_id
1 'polypeptide(L)'
;LKMPGGKSKKEIGKIISPILEKLVNRLLIIKPEDPLPYMIQYLEDSIGAGAKPLSKKETEELARLRKQHQKMRDKLGHEEREEDAKIDAEMSDSDDEEYIDELPEVAQRKMTGPARTSVSAEAYGVYHKKSIMASRIIPKSDAIKSNIRSRLLQSFMFSHLNDKDLEIVIDAMEEKIFEPGATVIQQGDDGAELFLVGEGALECFRVMKKGDDPEKIKEYEPGDAFGELALLYNTPRAATIKAKSQSVLYSLDRDTFNLIV
;
A
#
# COMPACT_ATOMS: atom_id res chain seq x y z
N LEU A 1 -21.66 18.36 -38.63
CA LEU A 1 -22.97 18.52 -37.96
C LEU A 1 -22.99 19.82 -37.15
N LYS A 2 -23.81 20.77 -37.54
CA LYS A 2 -24.02 22.05 -36.84
C LYS A 2 -25.31 21.89 -36.02
N MET A 3 -25.21 21.86 -34.69
CA MET A 3 -26.37 21.72 -33.80
C MET A 3 -27.08 23.07 -33.62
N PRO A 4 -28.41 23.10 -33.43
CA PRO A 4 -29.18 24.33 -33.31
C PRO A 4 -29.03 24.89 -31.88
N GLY A 5 -28.48 26.09 -31.75
CA GLY A 5 -28.17 26.74 -30.47
C GLY A 5 -26.68 27.03 -30.34
N GLY A 6 -26.26 28.19 -30.85
CA GLY A 6 -24.88 28.53 -31.15
C GLY A 6 -23.93 28.59 -29.95
N LYS A 7 -23.14 27.53 -29.77
CA LYS A 7 -21.79 27.59 -29.19
C LYS A 7 -20.85 26.68 -29.99
N SER A 8 -19.67 27.18 -30.33
CA SER A 8 -18.64 26.44 -31.07
C SER A 8 -18.11 25.26 -30.24
N LYS A 9 -17.71 24.14 -30.87
CA LYS A 9 -17.03 23.01 -30.18
C LYS A 9 -15.88 23.48 -29.27
N LYS A 10 -15.16 24.54 -29.67
CA LYS A 10 -14.08 25.16 -28.90
C LYS A 10 -14.58 25.89 -27.64
N GLU A 11 -15.77 26.47 -27.67
CA GLU A 11 -16.38 27.17 -26.52
C GLU A 11 -16.92 26.18 -25.50
N ILE A 12 -17.46 25.05 -25.94
CA ILE A 12 -17.91 23.96 -25.07
C ILE A 12 -16.71 23.35 -24.33
N GLY A 13 -15.61 23.08 -25.02
CA GLY A 13 -14.37 22.60 -24.40
C GLY A 13 -13.83 23.55 -23.32
N LYS A 14 -13.85 24.87 -23.57
CA LYS A 14 -13.42 25.87 -22.58
C LYS A 14 -14.27 25.92 -21.31
N ILE A 15 -15.53 25.48 -21.37
CA ILE A 15 -16.45 25.47 -20.22
C ILE A 15 -16.40 24.12 -19.49
N ILE A 16 -16.30 23.02 -20.23
CA ILE A 16 -16.35 21.65 -19.67
C ILE A 16 -15.01 21.26 -19.03
N SER A 17 -13.88 21.58 -19.66
CA SER A 17 -12.55 21.16 -19.15
C SER A 17 -12.27 21.64 -17.72
N PRO A 18 -12.55 22.91 -17.34
CA PRO A 18 -12.31 23.36 -15.97
C PRO A 18 -13.21 22.69 -14.91
N ILE A 19 -14.42 22.25 -15.29
CA ILE A 19 -15.36 21.58 -14.38
C ILE A 19 -14.90 20.14 -14.15
N LEU A 20 -14.54 19.43 -15.23
CA LEU A 20 -14.05 18.05 -15.15
C LEU A 20 -12.69 17.98 -14.46
N GLU A 21 -11.78 18.90 -14.72
CA GLU A 21 -10.49 18.96 -14.01
C GLU A 21 -10.67 19.15 -12.49
N LYS A 22 -11.59 20.03 -12.07
CA LYS A 22 -11.90 20.21 -10.65
C LYS A 22 -12.61 19.01 -10.03
N LEU A 23 -13.48 18.34 -10.77
CA LEU A 23 -14.11 17.09 -10.33
C LEU A 23 -13.08 15.99 -10.12
N VAL A 24 -12.20 15.76 -11.10
CA VAL A 24 -11.15 14.74 -11.05
C VAL A 24 -10.19 15.02 -9.91
N ASN A 25 -9.74 16.27 -9.73
CA ASN A 25 -8.90 16.64 -8.59
C ASN A 25 -9.56 16.34 -7.25
N ARG A 26 -10.88 16.59 -7.10
CA ARG A 26 -11.59 16.27 -5.86
C ARG A 26 -11.81 14.76 -5.65
N LEU A 27 -12.07 14.01 -6.71
CA LEU A 27 -12.14 12.55 -6.66
C LEU A 27 -10.81 11.94 -6.20
N LEU A 28 -9.69 12.46 -6.72
CA LEU A 28 -8.35 12.00 -6.34
C LEU A 28 -7.98 12.34 -4.89
N ILE A 29 -8.52 13.44 -4.35
CA ILE A 29 -8.28 13.85 -2.95
C ILE A 29 -9.16 13.06 -1.97
N ILE A 30 -10.45 12.91 -2.28
CA ILE A 30 -11.42 12.33 -1.34
C ILE A 30 -11.48 10.80 -1.45
N LYS A 31 -11.16 10.25 -2.63
CA LYS A 31 -11.13 8.81 -2.94
C LYS A 31 -12.32 8.03 -2.35
N PRO A 32 -13.56 8.37 -2.75
CA PRO A 32 -14.75 7.65 -2.28
C PRO A 32 -14.75 6.18 -2.79
N GLU A 33 -15.36 5.26 -2.02
CA GLU A 33 -15.48 3.85 -2.39
C GLU A 33 -16.29 3.64 -3.69
N ASP A 34 -17.33 4.46 -3.90
CA ASP A 34 -18.07 4.53 -5.17
C ASP A 34 -18.00 5.97 -5.72
N PRO A 35 -17.33 6.20 -6.87
CA PRO A 35 -17.20 7.53 -7.46
C PRO A 35 -18.49 8.03 -8.10
N LEU A 36 -19.44 7.16 -8.46
CA LEU A 36 -20.62 7.54 -9.23
C LEU A 36 -21.56 8.51 -8.48
N PRO A 37 -22.00 8.23 -7.24
CA PRO A 37 -22.86 9.15 -6.49
C PRO A 37 -22.20 10.51 -6.26
N TYR A 38 -20.89 10.50 -5.99
CA TYR A 38 -20.11 11.72 -5.75
C TYR A 38 -20.00 12.60 -7.01
N MET A 39 -19.75 11.98 -8.17
CA MET A 39 -19.70 12.71 -9.45
C MET A 39 -21.04 13.34 -9.80
N ILE A 40 -22.15 12.61 -9.57
CA ILE A 40 -23.50 13.11 -9.86
C ILE A 40 -23.80 14.33 -8.99
N GLN A 41 -23.60 14.22 -7.67
CA GLN A 41 -23.83 15.34 -6.75
C GLN A 41 -22.94 16.55 -7.07
N TYR A 42 -21.66 16.33 -7.39
CA TYR A 42 -20.76 17.42 -7.77
C TYR A 42 -21.19 18.12 -9.05
N LEU A 43 -21.66 17.37 -10.05
CA LEU A 43 -22.16 17.94 -11.31
C LEU A 43 -23.50 18.66 -11.11
N GLU A 44 -24.37 18.15 -10.24
CA GLU A 44 -25.63 18.82 -9.85
C GLU A 44 -25.36 20.17 -9.15
N ASP A 45 -24.42 20.19 -8.21
CA ASP A 45 -24.03 21.40 -7.48
C ASP A 45 -23.30 22.42 -8.37
N SER A 46 -22.48 21.95 -9.33
CA SER A 46 -21.64 22.82 -10.16
C SER A 46 -22.34 23.37 -11.41
N ILE A 47 -23.34 22.66 -11.96
CA ILE A 47 -24.09 23.10 -13.14
C ILE A 47 -25.35 23.89 -12.73
N GLY A 48 -25.72 23.86 -11.46
CA GLY A 48 -26.94 24.48 -10.93
C GLY A 48 -28.17 23.65 -11.31
N ALA A 49 -29.18 23.66 -10.42
CA ALA A 49 -30.42 22.88 -10.49
C ALA A 49 -31.28 23.16 -11.75
N GLY A 50 -30.80 22.77 -12.93
CA GLY A 50 -31.44 22.90 -14.22
C GLY A 50 -31.79 21.56 -14.87
N ALA A 51 -31.50 20.43 -14.21
CA ALA A 51 -32.08 19.16 -14.59
C ALA A 51 -33.56 19.17 -14.18
N LYS A 52 -34.43 19.67 -15.08
CA LYS A 52 -35.85 19.38 -14.97
C LYS A 52 -35.99 17.86 -14.87
N PRO A 53 -36.82 17.33 -13.94
CA PRO A 53 -37.09 15.90 -13.90
C PRO A 53 -37.53 15.46 -15.30
N LEU A 54 -36.98 14.33 -15.78
CA LEU A 54 -37.24 13.82 -17.12
C LEU A 54 -38.74 13.88 -17.40
N SER A 55 -39.12 14.43 -18.55
CA SER A 55 -40.50 14.45 -19.00
C SER A 55 -41.05 13.02 -19.02
N LYS A 56 -42.35 12.84 -18.76
CA LYS A 56 -42.99 11.50 -18.79
C LYS A 56 -42.66 10.71 -20.06
N LYS A 57 -42.52 11.41 -21.20
CA LYS A 57 -42.10 10.81 -22.48
C LYS A 57 -40.65 10.32 -22.46
N GLU A 58 -39.74 11.09 -21.90
CA GLU A 58 -38.31 10.75 -21.82
C GLU A 58 -38.09 9.60 -20.82
N THR A 59 -38.86 9.54 -19.73
CA THR A 59 -38.82 8.40 -18.79
C THR A 59 -39.34 7.10 -19.41
N GLU A 60 -40.39 7.18 -20.24
CA GLU A 60 -40.93 6.03 -20.96
C GLU A 60 -39.96 5.53 -22.04
N GLU A 61 -39.31 6.46 -22.75
CA GLU A 61 -38.27 6.15 -23.74
C GLU A 61 -37.05 5.50 -23.10
N LEU A 62 -36.58 6.03 -21.96
CA LEU A 62 -35.46 5.48 -21.20
C LEU A 62 -35.77 4.06 -20.68
N ALA A 63 -36.99 3.82 -20.21
CA ALA A 63 -37.44 2.48 -19.80
C ALA A 63 -37.47 1.51 -20.99
N ARG A 64 -37.82 2.00 -22.18
CA ARG A 64 -37.83 1.22 -23.43
C ARG A 64 -36.42 0.86 -23.87
N LEU A 65 -35.49 1.82 -23.87
CA LEU A 65 -34.09 1.60 -24.20
C LEU A 65 -33.41 0.64 -23.23
N ARG A 66 -33.69 0.75 -21.92
CA ARG A 66 -33.18 -0.21 -20.91
C ARG A 66 -33.68 -1.63 -21.16
N LYS A 67 -34.96 -1.81 -21.50
CA LYS A 67 -35.51 -3.12 -21.90
C LYS A 67 -34.87 -3.64 -23.18
N GLN A 68 -34.56 -2.77 -24.13
CA GLN A 68 -33.89 -3.16 -25.38
C GLN A 68 -32.43 -3.56 -25.15
N HIS A 69 -31.72 -2.84 -24.27
CA HIS A 69 -30.34 -3.15 -23.90
C HIS A 69 -30.25 -4.45 -23.09
N GLN A 70 -31.21 -4.69 -22.19
CA GLN A 70 -31.33 -5.97 -21.49
C GLN A 70 -31.56 -7.12 -22.49
N LYS A 71 -32.50 -6.95 -23.43
CA LYS A 71 -32.73 -7.93 -24.51
C LYS A 71 -31.51 -8.16 -25.41
N MET A 72 -30.73 -7.13 -25.71
CA MET A 72 -29.48 -7.25 -26.48
C MET A 72 -28.42 -7.99 -25.67
N ARG A 73 -28.33 -7.73 -24.36
CA ARG A 73 -27.40 -8.42 -23.45
C ARG A 73 -27.78 -9.89 -23.26
N ASP A 74 -29.06 -10.19 -23.15
CA ASP A 74 -29.58 -11.56 -23.05
C ASP A 74 -29.47 -12.31 -24.40
N LYS A 75 -29.44 -11.59 -25.54
CA LYS A 75 -29.13 -12.15 -26.86
C LYS A 75 -27.64 -12.44 -27.04
N LEU A 76 -26.76 -11.51 -26.65
CA LEU A 76 -25.31 -11.75 -26.65
C LEU A 76 -24.91 -12.91 -25.70
N GLY A 77 -25.57 -13.00 -24.54
CA GLY A 77 -25.35 -14.11 -23.60
C GLY A 77 -25.84 -15.49 -24.10
N HIS A 78 -26.47 -15.57 -25.27
CA HIS A 78 -26.88 -16.81 -25.92
C HIS A 78 -26.00 -17.23 -27.11
N GLU A 79 -25.11 -16.37 -27.61
CA GLU A 79 -24.12 -16.70 -28.65
C GLU A 79 -22.77 -17.16 -28.08
N GLU A 80 -22.47 -16.84 -26.81
CA GLU A 80 -21.23 -17.26 -26.11
C GLU A 80 -21.18 -18.76 -25.71
N ARG A 81 -21.95 -19.65 -26.35
CA ARG A 81 -21.89 -21.10 -26.06
C ARG A 81 -21.64 -22.04 -27.25
N GLU A 82 -21.50 -21.54 -28.47
CA GLU A 82 -21.24 -22.41 -29.63
C GLU A 82 -19.96 -22.10 -30.44
N GLU A 83 -19.18 -21.06 -30.12
CA GLU A 83 -17.96 -20.72 -30.87
C GLU A 83 -16.62 -20.98 -30.16
N ASP A 84 -16.61 -21.58 -28.96
CA ASP A 84 -15.35 -21.92 -28.24
C ASP A 84 -14.64 -23.20 -28.74
N ALA A 85 -14.98 -23.72 -29.92
CA ALA A 85 -14.40 -24.97 -30.43
C ALA A 85 -13.80 -24.90 -31.85
N LYS A 86 -13.65 -23.72 -32.48
CA LYS A 86 -13.20 -23.62 -33.88
C LYS A 86 -12.32 -22.42 -34.23
N ILE A 87 -11.45 -21.97 -33.33
CA ILE A 87 -10.40 -21.01 -33.69
C ILE A 87 -9.05 -21.57 -33.23
N ASP A 88 -8.67 -22.70 -33.81
CA ASP A 88 -7.33 -23.30 -33.72
C ASP A 88 -6.97 -23.87 -35.10
N ALA A 89 -7.07 -23.04 -36.12
CA ALA A 89 -6.44 -23.21 -37.43
C ALA A 89 -6.74 -21.96 -38.27
N GLU A 90 -5.72 -21.44 -38.94
CA GLU A 90 -5.82 -20.39 -39.96
C GLU A 90 -5.85 -18.94 -39.44
N MET A 91 -4.69 -18.45 -38.99
CA MET A 91 -4.25 -17.14 -39.47
C MET A 91 -2.87 -17.29 -40.09
N SER A 92 -2.93 -17.35 -41.42
CA SER A 92 -1.82 -17.31 -42.37
C SER A 92 -1.10 -15.97 -42.28
N ASP A 93 0.21 -16.10 -42.27
CA ASP A 93 1.24 -15.17 -42.72
C ASP A 93 0.73 -14.14 -43.76
N SER A 94 0.72 -12.86 -43.38
CA SER A 94 0.86 -11.74 -44.31
C SER A 94 1.69 -10.64 -43.65
N ASP A 95 2.99 -10.69 -43.90
CA ASP A 95 3.92 -9.57 -43.72
C ASP A 95 3.50 -8.42 -44.65
N ASP A 96 2.69 -7.48 -44.14
CA ASP A 96 2.57 -6.14 -44.69
C ASP A 96 3.19 -5.17 -43.68
N GLU A 97 4.45 -4.81 -43.91
CA GLU A 97 5.17 -3.77 -43.17
C GLU A 97 4.57 -2.39 -43.45
N GLU A 98 3.53 -2.00 -42.70
CA GLU A 98 3.14 -0.59 -42.59
C GLU A 98 4.13 0.13 -41.65
N TYR A 99 4.98 0.97 -42.25
CA TYR A 99 5.97 1.81 -41.59
C TYR A 99 5.29 2.69 -40.52
N ILE A 100 5.50 2.35 -39.25
CA ILE A 100 5.00 3.12 -38.10
C ILE A 100 5.74 4.47 -38.08
N ASP A 101 5.02 5.54 -38.39
CA ASP A 101 5.48 6.92 -38.16
C ASP A 101 6.03 7.04 -36.73
N GLU A 102 7.22 7.63 -36.61
CA GLU A 102 8.00 7.81 -35.37
C GLU A 102 7.12 7.99 -34.14
N LEU A 103 7.23 7.04 -33.20
CA LEU A 103 6.65 7.14 -31.87
C LEU A 103 7.00 8.51 -31.29
N PRO A 104 6.02 9.30 -30.80
CA PRO A 104 6.32 10.60 -30.22
C PRO A 104 7.33 10.42 -29.10
N GLU A 105 8.43 11.18 -29.13
CA GLU A 105 9.41 11.18 -28.04
C GLU A 105 8.66 11.40 -26.72
N VAL A 106 8.67 10.37 -25.86
CA VAL A 106 8.11 10.50 -24.52
C VAL A 106 8.95 11.56 -23.84
N ALA A 107 8.39 12.77 -23.69
CA ALA A 107 9.04 13.87 -23.03
C ALA A 107 9.60 13.34 -21.71
N GLN A 108 10.93 13.22 -21.62
CA GLN A 108 11.61 12.76 -20.43
C GLN A 108 11.22 13.74 -19.34
N ARG A 109 10.25 13.36 -18.50
CA ARG A 109 9.83 14.16 -17.37
C ARG A 109 11.09 14.37 -16.55
N LYS A 110 11.62 15.59 -16.55
CA LYS A 110 12.71 15.98 -15.65
C LYS A 110 12.19 15.70 -14.26
N MET A 111 12.62 14.59 -13.66
CA MET A 111 12.23 14.23 -12.31
C MET A 111 12.77 15.32 -11.39
N THR A 112 11.90 16.22 -10.95
CA THR A 112 12.20 17.24 -9.96
C THR A 112 12.18 16.57 -8.59
N GLY A 113 13.19 15.77 -8.30
CA GLY A 113 13.30 15.06 -7.03
C GLY A 113 14.47 14.08 -7.02
N PRO A 114 14.98 13.72 -5.82
CA PRO A 114 16.00 12.69 -5.69
C PRO A 114 15.51 11.37 -6.31
N ALA A 115 16.38 10.70 -7.07
CA ALA A 115 16.08 9.40 -7.64
C ALA A 115 15.81 8.38 -6.51
N ARG A 116 14.72 7.61 -6.64
CA ARG A 116 14.44 6.52 -5.69
C ARG A 116 15.44 5.39 -5.96
N THR A 117 16.19 5.00 -4.96
CA THR A 117 17.10 3.85 -5.03
C THR A 117 16.34 2.57 -4.70
N SER A 118 16.65 1.48 -5.40
CA SER A 118 16.16 0.14 -5.07
C SER A 118 16.79 -0.37 -3.77
N VAL A 119 16.04 -1.17 -3.01
CA VAL A 119 16.51 -1.93 -1.84
C VAL A 119 16.27 -3.41 -2.08
N SER A 120 17.14 -4.27 -1.56
CA SER A 120 17.04 -5.73 -1.67
C SER A 120 17.48 -6.37 -0.36
N ALA A 121 16.67 -7.30 0.14
CA ALA A 121 17.02 -8.15 1.26
C ALA A 121 17.89 -9.33 0.82
N GLU A 122 18.43 -10.07 1.78
CA GLU A 122 19.14 -11.32 1.51
C GLU A 122 18.21 -12.40 0.91
N ALA A 123 18.75 -13.22 0.02
CA ALA A 123 17.97 -14.20 -0.74
C ALA A 123 17.63 -15.43 0.12
N TYR A 124 16.38 -15.51 0.59
CA TYR A 124 15.79 -16.70 1.22
C TYR A 124 14.97 -17.52 0.20
N GLY A 125 15.09 -18.85 0.23
CA GLY A 125 14.44 -19.73 -0.74
C GLY A 125 14.68 -21.22 -0.49
N VAL A 126 14.30 -22.07 -1.46
CA VAL A 126 14.34 -23.55 -1.36
C VAL A 126 15.73 -24.09 -0.98
N TYR A 127 16.79 -23.36 -1.32
CA TYR A 127 18.20 -23.70 -1.03
C TYR A 127 18.71 -23.14 0.31
N HIS A 128 18.01 -22.17 0.91
CA HIS A 128 18.28 -21.58 2.23
C HIS A 128 17.22 -22.03 3.26
N LYS A 129 16.83 -23.31 3.23
CA LYS A 129 16.10 -23.92 4.36
C LYS A 129 17.10 -24.14 5.50
N LYS A 130 17.47 -23.08 6.22
CA LYS A 130 17.95 -23.26 7.59
C LYS A 130 16.82 -24.02 8.29
N SER A 131 17.09 -25.26 8.68
CA SER A 131 16.15 -26.09 9.44
C SER A 131 15.55 -25.23 10.55
N ILE A 132 14.24 -25.37 10.79
CA ILE A 132 13.54 -24.76 11.94
C ILE A 132 14.31 -25.01 13.27
N MET A 133 15.19 -26.04 13.31
CA MET A 133 16.11 -26.31 14.42
C MET A 133 17.26 -25.30 14.62
N ALA A 134 17.43 -24.29 13.77
CA ALA A 134 18.51 -23.31 13.87
C ALA A 134 18.11 -22.02 14.63
N SER A 135 16.83 -21.83 14.98
CA SER A 135 16.42 -20.70 15.80
C SER A 135 17.03 -20.83 17.19
N ARG A 136 17.67 -19.75 17.66
CA ARG A 136 18.21 -19.68 19.03
C ARG A 136 17.08 -19.96 20.02
N ILE A 137 17.32 -20.76 21.05
CA ILE A 137 16.36 -20.97 22.14
C ILE A 137 16.96 -20.39 23.41
N ILE A 138 16.28 -19.41 23.98
CA ILE A 138 16.67 -18.78 25.24
C ILE A 138 15.68 -19.26 26.31
N PRO A 139 16.16 -19.98 27.35
CA PRO A 139 15.30 -20.50 28.41
C PRO A 139 14.69 -19.34 29.21
N LYS A 140 13.37 -19.37 29.38
CA LYS A 140 12.58 -18.34 30.08
C LYS A 140 11.54 -19.00 30.98
N SER A 141 11.10 -18.28 32.01
CA SER A 141 9.97 -18.70 32.81
C SER A 141 8.66 -18.61 32.02
N ASP A 142 7.68 -19.45 32.37
CA ASP A 142 6.38 -19.47 31.70
C ASP A 142 5.61 -18.14 31.82
N ALA A 143 5.85 -17.40 32.92
CA ALA A 143 5.30 -16.06 33.12
C ALA A 143 5.84 -15.06 32.09
N ILE A 144 7.16 -15.07 31.83
CA ILE A 144 7.80 -14.19 30.84
C ILE A 144 7.33 -14.58 29.43
N LYS A 145 7.28 -15.88 29.11
CA LYS A 145 6.76 -16.36 27.82
C LYS A 145 5.33 -15.88 27.57
N SER A 146 4.47 -15.95 28.58
CA SER A 146 3.09 -15.47 28.48
C SER A 146 3.00 -13.95 28.28
N ASN A 147 3.87 -13.17 28.95
CA ASN A 147 3.96 -11.73 28.76
C ASN A 147 4.38 -11.40 27.32
N ILE A 148 5.49 -11.99 26.85
CA ILE A 148 5.96 -11.82 25.46
C ILE A 148 4.85 -12.16 24.47
N ARG A 149 4.15 -13.29 24.65
CA ARG A 149 3.04 -13.70 23.78
C ARG A 149 1.97 -12.62 23.69
N SER A 150 1.55 -12.06 24.82
CA SER A 150 0.53 -11.00 24.85
C SER A 150 0.99 -9.72 24.14
N ARG A 151 2.27 -9.36 24.26
CA ARG A 151 2.86 -8.18 23.61
C ARG A 151 3.04 -8.38 22.11
N LEU A 152 3.44 -9.57 21.68
CA LEU A 152 3.57 -9.91 20.25
C LEU A 152 2.23 -9.78 19.53
N LEU A 153 1.14 -10.24 20.15
CA LEU A 153 -0.21 -10.13 19.55
C LEU A 153 -0.73 -8.68 19.46
N GLN A 154 -0.21 -7.77 20.28
CA GLN A 154 -0.51 -6.33 20.19
C GLN A 154 0.24 -5.67 19.03
N SER A 155 1.40 -6.20 18.64
CA SER A 155 2.20 -5.67 17.55
C SER A 155 1.61 -6.03 16.20
N PHE A 156 1.44 -5.04 15.33
CA PHE A 156 0.88 -5.23 13.98
C PHE A 156 1.70 -6.20 13.11
N MET A 157 3.00 -6.33 13.40
CA MET A 157 3.94 -7.14 12.62
C MET A 157 3.77 -8.64 12.89
N PHE A 158 3.35 -9.01 14.10
CA PHE A 158 3.30 -10.41 14.56
C PHE A 158 1.88 -10.94 14.77
N SER A 159 0.85 -10.09 14.64
CA SER A 159 -0.55 -10.44 14.91
C SER A 159 -1.14 -11.52 13.98
N HIS A 160 -0.49 -11.79 12.85
CA HIS A 160 -0.95 -12.76 11.84
C HIS A 160 -0.11 -14.06 11.81
N LEU A 161 0.84 -14.23 12.74
CA LEU A 161 1.62 -15.45 12.84
C LEU A 161 0.79 -16.62 13.38
N ASN A 162 1.09 -17.83 12.91
CA ASN A 162 0.50 -19.04 13.47
C ASN A 162 1.08 -19.33 14.87
N ASP A 163 0.36 -20.09 15.69
CA ASP A 163 0.82 -20.41 17.06
C ASP A 163 2.21 -21.08 17.10
N LYS A 164 2.53 -21.94 16.12
CA LYS A 164 3.85 -22.58 16.04
C LYS A 164 4.97 -21.57 15.78
N ASP A 165 4.73 -20.65 14.86
CA ASP A 165 5.69 -19.62 14.49
C ASP A 165 5.88 -18.63 15.65
N LEU A 166 4.78 -18.31 16.34
CA LEU A 166 4.78 -17.48 17.54
C LEU A 166 5.60 -18.11 18.67
N GLU A 167 5.48 -19.41 18.91
CA GLU A 167 6.30 -20.13 19.90
C GLU A 167 7.79 -20.05 19.57
N ILE A 168 8.16 -20.20 18.30
CA ILE A 168 9.56 -20.07 17.85
C ILE A 168 10.08 -18.65 18.12
N VAL A 169 9.30 -17.61 17.80
CA VAL A 169 9.68 -16.22 18.10
C VAL A 169 9.86 -16.00 19.59
N ILE A 170 8.90 -16.47 20.42
CA ILE A 170 8.96 -16.32 21.89
C ILE A 170 10.21 -17.00 22.45
N ASP A 171 10.55 -18.18 21.95
CA ASP A 171 11.71 -18.93 22.41
C ASP A 171 13.04 -18.27 21.98
N ALA A 172 13.07 -17.62 20.81
CA ALA A 172 14.26 -16.92 20.31
C ALA A 172 14.49 -15.53 20.87
N MET A 173 13.44 -14.86 21.37
CA MET A 173 13.57 -13.53 21.95
C MET A 173 14.50 -13.49 23.16
N GLU A 174 15.31 -12.44 23.27
CA GLU A 174 16.23 -12.20 24.40
C GLU A 174 15.76 -10.98 25.20
N GLU A 175 15.66 -11.12 26.52
CA GLU A 175 15.31 -10.00 27.39
C GLU A 175 16.52 -9.08 27.62
N LYS A 176 16.35 -7.78 27.39
CA LYS A 176 17.36 -6.74 27.57
C LYS A 176 16.77 -5.58 28.37
N ILE A 177 17.44 -5.22 29.47
CA ILE A 177 17.03 -4.13 30.36
C ILE A 177 17.85 -2.89 30.04
N PHE A 178 17.17 -1.76 29.90
CA PHE A 178 17.79 -0.46 29.63
C PHE A 178 17.41 0.55 30.72
N GLU A 179 18.41 1.26 31.21
CA GLU A 179 18.24 2.34 32.18
C GLU A 179 17.71 3.62 31.52
N PRO A 180 17.02 4.52 32.26
CA PRO A 180 16.59 5.81 31.73
C PRO A 180 17.73 6.59 31.08
N GLY A 181 17.50 7.09 29.86
CA GLY A 181 18.48 7.81 29.05
C GLY A 181 19.42 6.93 28.22
N ALA A 182 19.42 5.60 28.42
CA ALA A 182 20.23 4.70 27.62
C ALA A 182 19.79 4.70 26.15
N THR A 183 20.76 4.65 25.22
CA THR A 183 20.49 4.56 23.78
C THR A 183 20.40 3.09 23.37
N VAL A 184 19.25 2.69 22.85
CA VAL A 184 18.96 1.31 22.41
C VAL A 184 19.39 1.12 20.96
N ILE A 185 19.07 2.10 20.12
CA ILE A 185 19.42 2.14 18.71
C ILE A 185 20.02 3.50 18.41
N GLN A 186 21.12 3.54 17.66
CA GLN A 186 21.72 4.76 17.16
C GLN A 186 21.45 4.91 15.66
N GLN A 187 21.03 6.10 15.23
CA GLN A 187 20.82 6.39 13.82
C GLN A 187 22.13 6.26 13.04
N GLY A 188 22.06 5.61 11.88
CA GLY A 188 23.19 5.39 10.97
C GLY A 188 23.95 4.08 11.21
N ASP A 189 23.73 3.41 12.34
CA ASP A 189 24.35 2.12 12.62
C ASP A 189 23.67 1.00 11.82
N ASP A 190 24.39 -0.10 11.59
CA ASP A 190 23.81 -1.29 10.99
C ASP A 190 22.91 -2.00 12.00
N GLY A 191 21.68 -2.32 11.59
CA GLY A 191 20.70 -3.01 12.44
C GLY A 191 20.63 -4.49 12.15
N ALA A 192 20.91 -5.34 13.14
CA ALA A 192 20.82 -6.80 13.01
C ALA A 192 19.70 -7.45 13.86
N GLU A 193 19.00 -6.66 14.65
CA GLU A 193 17.94 -7.14 15.55
C GLU A 193 16.75 -6.18 15.59
N LEU A 194 15.56 -6.68 15.87
CA LEU A 194 14.38 -5.88 16.20
C LEU A 194 14.16 -5.92 17.71
N PHE A 195 13.39 -4.97 18.23
CA PHE A 195 13.00 -4.93 19.62
C PHE A 195 11.49 -4.82 19.77
N LEU A 196 10.96 -5.54 20.76
CA LEU A 196 9.59 -5.43 21.24
C LEU A 196 9.61 -4.81 22.65
N VAL A 197 8.79 -3.81 22.89
CA VAL A 197 8.68 -3.16 24.20
C VAL A 197 7.84 -4.04 25.12
N GLY A 198 8.47 -4.57 26.17
CA GLY A 198 7.78 -5.32 27.22
C GLY A 198 7.23 -4.38 28.31
N GLU A 199 8.11 -3.51 28.84
CA GLU A 199 7.79 -2.56 29.91
C GLU A 199 8.57 -1.24 29.73
N GLY A 200 8.06 -0.17 30.33
CA GLY A 200 8.63 1.18 30.25
C GLY A 200 8.23 1.94 28.99
N ALA A 201 8.89 3.09 28.75
CA ALA A 201 8.63 3.95 27.61
C ALA A 201 9.93 4.37 26.92
N LEU A 202 9.90 4.54 25.60
CA LEU A 202 11.05 4.96 24.80
C LEU A 202 10.69 6.13 23.88
N GLU A 203 11.71 6.89 23.48
CA GLU A 203 11.57 8.04 22.59
C GLU A 203 12.43 7.85 21.36
N CYS A 204 11.84 8.10 20.19
CA CYS A 204 12.47 8.04 18.89
C CYS A 204 12.87 9.43 18.42
N PHE A 205 14.13 9.61 18.06
CA PHE A 205 14.70 10.85 17.56
C PHE A 205 15.31 10.63 16.18
N ARG A 206 15.09 11.55 15.24
CA ARG A 206 15.70 11.50 13.92
C ARG A 206 16.38 12.82 13.60
N VAL A 207 17.60 12.71 13.09
CA VAL A 207 18.36 13.82 12.51
C VAL A 207 18.08 13.83 11.00
N MET A 208 17.41 14.88 10.52
CA MET A 208 16.99 14.99 9.11
C MET A 208 18.16 15.34 8.18
N LYS A 209 19.01 16.29 8.59
CA LYS A 209 20.24 16.64 7.90
C LYS A 209 21.42 16.59 8.85
N LYS A 210 22.58 16.23 8.33
CA LYS A 210 23.81 16.13 9.12
C LYS A 210 24.14 17.50 9.74
N GLY A 211 24.01 17.62 11.06
CA GLY A 211 24.24 18.86 11.82
C GLY A 211 22.98 19.52 12.39
N ASP A 212 21.78 19.03 12.05
CA ASP A 212 20.54 19.49 12.68
C ASP A 212 20.37 18.86 14.08
N ASP A 213 19.63 19.55 14.95
CA ASP A 213 19.23 19.00 16.23
C ASP A 213 18.30 17.78 16.06
N PRO A 214 18.39 16.75 16.92
CA PRO A 214 17.52 15.59 16.83
C PRO A 214 16.06 15.96 17.06
N GLU A 215 15.20 15.69 16.08
CA GLU A 215 13.76 15.90 16.19
C GLU A 215 13.10 14.66 16.78
N LYS A 216 12.25 14.84 17.80
CA LYS A 216 11.46 13.74 18.38
C LYS A 216 10.32 13.35 17.44
N ILE A 217 10.31 12.09 17.00
CA ILE A 217 9.38 11.58 15.99
C ILE A 217 8.19 10.86 16.62
N LYS A 218 8.45 10.00 17.62
CA LYS A 218 7.44 9.11 18.22
C LYS A 218 7.87 8.68 19.62
N GLU A 219 6.90 8.38 20.48
CA GLU A 219 7.11 7.60 21.72
C GLU A 219 6.64 6.16 21.51
N TYR A 220 7.36 5.21 22.12
CA TYR A 220 7.02 3.79 22.12
C TYR A 220 6.56 3.33 23.49
N GLU A 221 5.49 2.55 23.49
CA GLU A 221 4.85 2.00 24.69
C GLU A 221 4.86 0.47 24.67
N PRO A 222 4.58 -0.21 25.81
CA PRO A 222 4.52 -1.66 25.86
C PRO A 222 3.57 -2.27 24.81
N GLY A 223 4.10 -3.17 23.99
CA GLY A 223 3.42 -3.78 22.83
C GLY A 223 3.86 -3.22 21.48
N ASP A 224 4.51 -2.06 21.45
CA ASP A 224 5.15 -1.56 20.23
C ASP A 224 6.40 -2.37 19.87
N ALA A 225 6.65 -2.52 18.57
CA ALA A 225 7.91 -3.03 18.03
C ALA A 225 8.62 -1.96 17.21
N PHE A 226 9.95 -2.02 17.17
CA PHE A 226 10.77 -1.12 16.35
C PHE A 226 12.07 -1.78 15.89
N GLY A 227 12.65 -1.19 14.84
CA GLY A 227 13.91 -1.64 14.25
C GLY A 227 13.75 -2.64 13.11
N GLU A 228 12.51 -2.96 12.74
CA GLU A 228 12.13 -3.87 11.66
C GLU A 228 12.65 -3.45 10.28
N LEU A 229 12.73 -2.14 10.01
CA LEU A 229 13.16 -1.64 8.69
C LEU A 229 14.58 -2.09 8.33
N ALA A 230 15.48 -2.15 9.31
CA ALA A 230 16.84 -2.60 9.07
C ALA A 230 16.86 -4.08 8.68
N LEU A 231 15.95 -4.89 9.24
CA LEU A 231 15.85 -6.32 8.95
C LEU A 231 15.25 -6.53 7.56
N LEU A 232 14.18 -5.82 7.23
CA LEU A 232 13.47 -5.94 5.96
C LEU A 232 14.28 -5.48 4.73
N TYR A 233 15.04 -4.39 4.86
CA TYR A 233 15.68 -3.75 3.70
C TYR A 233 17.20 -3.75 3.74
N ASN A 234 17.80 -4.34 4.78
CA ASN A 234 19.25 -4.31 5.02
C ASN A 234 19.82 -2.88 4.93
N THR A 235 19.08 -1.92 5.49
CA THR A 235 19.45 -0.50 5.52
C THR A 235 19.93 -0.09 6.91
N PRO A 236 20.79 0.93 7.02
CA PRO A 236 21.16 1.52 8.31
C PRO A 236 19.94 1.99 9.10
N ARG A 237 20.09 2.04 10.42
CA ARG A 237 19.04 2.50 11.35
C ARG A 237 18.62 3.93 11.02
N ALA A 238 17.33 4.10 10.73
CA ALA A 238 16.79 5.38 10.27
C ALA A 238 16.67 6.45 11.38
N ALA A 239 16.70 6.05 12.64
CA ALA A 239 16.50 6.92 13.80
C ALA A 239 17.23 6.38 15.03
N THR A 240 17.43 7.25 16.02
CA THR A 240 17.98 6.94 17.33
C THR A 240 16.84 6.71 18.32
N ILE A 241 16.90 5.66 19.13
CA ILE A 241 15.88 5.36 20.14
C ILE A 241 16.53 5.33 21.51
N LYS A 242 15.93 6.06 22.46
CA LYS A 242 16.42 6.18 23.83
C LYS A 242 15.34 5.75 24.82
N ALA A 243 15.75 5.10 25.89
CA ALA A 243 14.87 4.75 27.00
C ALA A 243 14.47 6.03 27.77
N LYS A 244 13.18 6.28 27.95
CA LYS A 244 12.65 7.42 28.71
C LYS A 244 12.56 7.08 30.20
N SER A 245 12.19 5.84 30.49
CA SER A 245 12.18 5.23 31.81
C SER A 245 13.06 3.97 31.81
N GLN A 246 13.17 3.28 32.94
CA GLN A 246 13.68 1.92 32.94
C GLN A 246 12.76 1.08 32.04
N SER A 247 13.35 0.36 31.09
CA SER A 247 12.62 -0.36 30.06
C SER A 247 13.12 -1.78 29.92
N VAL A 248 12.18 -2.72 29.80
CA VAL A 248 12.44 -4.13 29.48
C VAL A 248 12.05 -4.33 28.03
N LEU A 249 13.03 -4.71 27.21
CA LEU A 249 12.85 -4.98 25.79
C LEU A 249 13.12 -6.45 25.50
N TYR A 250 12.42 -7.00 24.51
CA TYR A 250 12.70 -8.31 23.96
C TYR A 250 13.30 -8.16 22.56
N SER A 251 14.56 -8.55 22.38
CA SER A 251 15.24 -8.48 21.09
C SER A 251 15.11 -9.79 20.31
N LEU A 252 14.86 -9.70 19.00
CA LEU A 252 14.86 -10.84 18.07
C LEU A 252 15.88 -10.59 16.96
N ASP A 253 16.67 -11.61 16.64
CA ASP A 253 17.70 -11.58 15.62
C ASP A 253 17.13 -11.64 14.19
N ARG A 254 17.90 -11.09 13.24
CA ARG A 254 17.56 -11.11 11.80
C ARG A 254 17.30 -12.50 11.27
N ASP A 255 18.14 -13.48 11.63
CA ASP A 255 18.06 -14.84 11.12
C ASP A 255 16.72 -15.50 11.50
N THR A 256 16.32 -15.39 12.77
CA THR A 256 15.02 -15.90 13.23
C THR A 256 13.86 -15.10 12.65
N PHE A 257 13.99 -13.78 12.52
CA PHE A 257 12.95 -12.94 11.92
C PHE A 257 12.66 -13.35 10.46
N ASN A 258 13.70 -13.44 9.61
CA ASN A 258 13.56 -13.79 8.19
C ASN A 258 13.11 -15.24 7.95
N LEU A 259 13.23 -16.12 8.96
CA LEU A 259 12.71 -17.48 8.90
C LEU A 259 11.18 -17.52 9.03
N ILE A 260 10.60 -16.55 9.76
CA ILE A 260 9.22 -16.59 10.23
C ILE A 260 8.33 -15.55 9.53
N VAL A 261 8.89 -14.38 9.23
CA VAL A 261 8.21 -13.23 8.60
C VAL A 261 8.62 -13.10 7.14
#